data_AF-A0A1V6PV92-F1
#
_entry.id   AF-A0A1V6PV92-F1
#
_cell.length_a   1.000
_cell.length_b   1.000
_cell.length_c   1.000
_cell.angle_alpha   90.00
_cell.angle_beta   90.00
_cell.angle_gamma   90.00
#
_symmetry.space_group_name_H-M   'P 1'
#
loop_
_entity.id
_entity.type
_entity.pdbx_description
1 polymer ?
#
loop_
_entity_poly.entity_id
_entity_poly.type
_entity_poly.pdbx_seq_one_letter_code
_entity_poly.pdbx_strand_id
1 'polypeptide(L)'
;MTSPAQTILFLTNPEHGQSNVILAVAQEFLRRGEHEVHIASFKPLAARVQAITDQADHDQLAHFHTIAGASMSELVARSTPDICHKPGLAGSIDGCKKINVSVLAWTPEEYLQSYRSCLEILKAVQPAVVVVDPLLHLGLDAARSLQMKIVILWPVPLKDVVIMIQPKLGILWKYPLCATSLLNNPKESS
;
A
#
# COMPACT_ATOMS: atom_id res chain seq x y z
N MET A 1 33.63 10.83 -12.95
CA MET A 1 32.88 11.21 -11.73
C MET A 1 31.49 10.61 -11.89
N THR A 2 31.20 9.51 -11.20
CA THR A 2 29.86 8.94 -11.16
C THR A 2 28.95 9.95 -10.45
N SER A 3 27.80 10.26 -11.06
CA SER A 3 26.79 11.07 -10.36
C SER A 3 26.33 10.31 -9.12
N PRO A 4 26.02 10.99 -7.99
CA PRO A 4 25.50 10.32 -6.81
C PRO A 4 24.24 9.53 -7.17
N ALA A 5 24.13 8.30 -6.65
CA ALA A 5 22.98 7.44 -6.89
C ALA A 5 21.70 8.15 -6.46
N GLN A 6 20.65 8.09 -7.28
CA GLN A 6 19.39 8.72 -6.93
C GLN A 6 18.64 7.87 -5.91
N THR A 7 18.15 8.50 -4.86
CA THR A 7 17.41 7.83 -3.79
C THR A 7 15.93 7.68 -4.15
N ILE A 8 15.39 6.47 -3.97
CA ILE A 8 13.98 6.13 -4.15
C ILE A 8 13.41 5.74 -2.78
N LEU A 9 12.33 6.40 -2.36
CA LEU A 9 11.62 6.06 -1.13
C LEU A 9 10.30 5.37 -1.43
N PHE A 10 10.14 4.15 -0.91
CA PHE A 10 8.88 3.40 -0.93
C PHE A 10 8.11 3.61 0.37
N LEU A 11 6.83 3.95 0.29
CA LEU A 11 5.89 4.11 1.41
C LEU A 11 4.77 3.08 1.28
N THR A 12 4.63 2.18 2.26
CA THR A 12 3.59 1.13 2.22
C THR A 12 3.10 0.72 3.60
N ASN A 13 1.86 0.25 3.68
CA ASN A 13 1.39 -0.53 4.82
C ASN A 13 2.07 -1.92 4.87
N PRO A 14 2.21 -2.57 6.05
CA PRO A 14 2.95 -3.82 6.19
C PRO A 14 2.17 -5.06 5.71
N GLU A 15 0.85 -4.94 5.52
CA GLU A 15 -0.01 -6.04 5.13
C GLU A 15 0.44 -6.65 3.80
N HIS A 16 0.44 -7.98 3.72
CA HIS A 16 0.91 -8.70 2.53
C HIS A 16 0.21 -8.27 1.25
N GLY A 17 -1.10 -8.04 1.33
CA GLY A 17 -1.90 -7.60 0.18
C GLY A 17 -1.49 -6.24 -0.38
N GLN A 18 -0.84 -5.38 0.42
CA GLN A 18 -0.35 -4.07 -0.02
C GLN A 18 1.15 -4.08 -0.31
N SER A 19 1.95 -4.54 0.65
CA SER A 19 3.43 -4.46 0.59
C SER A 19 4.10 -5.36 -0.43
N ASN A 20 3.49 -6.48 -0.87
CA ASN A 20 4.17 -7.43 -1.76
C ASN A 20 4.61 -6.79 -3.09
N VAL A 21 3.74 -5.97 -3.71
CA VAL A 21 4.09 -5.31 -4.98
C VAL A 21 5.21 -4.28 -4.78
N ILE A 22 5.18 -3.56 -3.66
CA ILE A 22 6.21 -2.58 -3.30
C ILE A 22 7.56 -3.28 -3.08
N LEU A 23 7.59 -4.37 -2.30
CA LEU A 23 8.82 -5.13 -2.05
C LEU A 23 9.39 -5.75 -3.32
N ALA A 24 8.54 -6.28 -4.21
CA ALA A 24 8.99 -6.85 -5.48
C ALA A 24 9.65 -5.78 -6.37
N VAL A 25 9.06 -4.58 -6.45
CA VAL A 25 9.65 -3.47 -7.21
C VAL A 25 10.95 -2.99 -6.54
N ALA A 26 10.97 -2.85 -5.21
CA ALA A 26 12.17 -2.47 -4.47
C ALA A 26 13.32 -3.49 -4.67
N GLN A 27 13.02 -4.79 -4.65
CA GLN A 27 13.99 -5.86 -4.90
C GLN A 27 14.60 -5.75 -6.30
N GLU A 28 13.82 -5.41 -7.32
CA GLU A 28 14.36 -5.20 -8.66
C GLU A 28 15.28 -3.96 -8.74
N PHE A 29 14.98 -2.88 -7.99
CA PHE A 29 15.89 -1.75 -7.89
C PHE A 29 17.21 -2.11 -7.18
N LEU A 30 17.15 -2.89 -6.09
CA LEU A 30 18.34 -3.42 -5.41
C LEU A 30 19.18 -4.27 -6.37
N ARG A 31 18.55 -5.15 -7.14
CA ARG A 31 19.22 -6.03 -8.11
C ARG A 31 19.89 -5.27 -9.25
N ARG A 32 19.52 -4.02 -9.53
CA ARG A 32 20.18 -3.20 -10.56
C ARG A 32 21.40 -2.47 -10.03
N GLY A 33 21.48 -2.18 -8.74
CA GLY A 33 22.64 -1.51 -8.16
C GLY A 33 22.76 -0.01 -8.49
N GLU A 34 21.76 0.58 -9.17
CA GLU A 34 21.84 1.95 -9.73
C GLU A 34 21.29 3.04 -8.79
N HIS A 35 20.44 2.66 -7.83
CA HIS A 35 19.64 3.59 -7.02
C HIS A 35 19.73 3.22 -5.54
N GLU A 36 19.68 4.21 -4.65
CA GLU A 36 19.56 3.93 -3.21
C GLU A 36 18.10 3.63 -2.87
N VAL A 37 17.86 2.46 -2.28
CA VAL A 37 16.50 1.98 -1.98
C VAL A 37 16.17 2.21 -0.51
N HIS A 38 15.18 3.05 -0.26
CA HIS A 38 14.65 3.31 1.08
C HIS A 38 13.21 2.80 1.17
N ILE A 39 12.87 2.13 2.26
CA ILE A 39 11.52 1.61 2.49
C ILE A 39 11.04 2.10 3.85
N ALA A 40 9.94 2.83 3.85
CA ALA A 40 9.28 3.33 5.04
C ALA A 40 7.94 2.62 5.25
N SER A 41 7.81 1.97 6.40
CA SER A 41 6.61 1.22 6.79
C SER A 41 6.57 1.03 8.30
N PHE A 42 5.58 0.29 8.80
CA PHE A 42 5.48 -0.06 10.20
C PHE A 42 6.40 -1.24 10.55
N LYS A 43 6.76 -1.35 11.83
CA LYS A 43 7.71 -2.34 12.36
C LYS A 43 7.55 -3.77 11.83
N PRO A 44 6.34 -4.33 11.63
CA PRO A 44 6.18 -5.70 11.13
C PRO A 44 6.80 -5.95 9.74
N LEU A 45 7.01 -4.93 8.90
CA LEU A 45 7.59 -5.10 7.57
C LEU A 45 9.12 -5.30 7.59
N ALA A 46 9.81 -4.90 8.66
CA ALA A 46 11.27 -4.85 8.72
C ALA A 46 11.93 -6.19 8.34
N ALA A 47 11.42 -7.31 8.85
CA ALA A 47 11.96 -8.64 8.56
C ALA A 47 11.88 -9.01 7.07
N ARG A 48 10.82 -8.58 6.38
CA ARG A 48 10.64 -8.84 4.94
C ARG A 48 11.54 -7.94 4.09
N VAL A 49 11.81 -6.72 4.56
CA VAL A 49 12.81 -5.84 3.93
C VAL A 49 14.22 -6.41 4.05
N GLN A 50 14.56 -6.95 5.23
CA GLN A 50 15.83 -7.66 5.41
C GLN A 50 15.93 -8.87 4.46
N ALA A 51 14.88 -9.67 4.36
CA ALA A 51 14.88 -10.86 3.50
C ALA A 51 15.13 -10.54 2.01
N ILE A 52 14.56 -9.45 1.47
CA ILE A 52 14.85 -9.05 0.07
C ILE A 52 16.24 -8.44 -0.09
N THR A 53 16.80 -7.87 0.97
CA THR A 53 18.15 -7.31 0.99
C THR A 53 19.18 -8.44 0.98
N ASP A 54 18.97 -9.48 1.80
CA ASP A 54 19.85 -10.65 1.86
C ASP A 54 19.88 -11.46 0.55
N GLN A 55 18.84 -11.32 -0.27
CA GLN A 55 18.73 -11.95 -1.59
C GLN A 55 19.32 -11.11 -2.73
N ALA A 56 19.71 -9.86 -2.47
CA ALA A 56 20.30 -9.02 -3.49
C ALA A 56 21.77 -9.43 -3.70
N ASP A 57 22.14 -9.77 -4.93
CA ASP A 57 23.52 -10.14 -5.30
C ASP A 57 24.50 -8.96 -5.26
N HIS A 58 24.01 -7.73 -5.04
CA HIS A 58 24.79 -6.50 -4.98
C HIS A 58 24.99 -6.02 -3.55
N ASP A 59 26.10 -5.32 -3.29
CA ASP A 59 26.42 -4.69 -1.99
C ASP A 59 25.43 -3.58 -1.56
N GLN A 60 24.37 -3.32 -2.33
CA GLN A 60 23.35 -2.34 -1.97
C GLN A 60 22.36 -2.92 -0.97
N LEU A 61 22.24 -2.24 0.18
CA LEU A 61 21.30 -2.57 1.24
C LEU A 61 20.02 -1.71 1.11
N ALA A 62 18.84 -2.29 1.37
CA ALA A 62 17.65 -1.47 1.54
C ALA A 62 17.65 -0.81 2.94
N HIS A 63 17.43 0.50 2.97
CA HIS A 63 17.32 1.26 4.20
C HIS A 63 15.88 1.25 4.72
N PHE A 64 15.64 0.57 5.84
CA PHE A 64 14.31 0.53 6.46
C PHE A 64 14.08 1.70 7.44
N HIS A 65 12.96 2.39 7.28
CA HIS A 65 12.51 3.48 8.14
C HIS A 65 11.19 3.09 8.82
N THR A 66 11.18 3.08 10.15
CA THR A 66 9.96 2.72 10.89
C THR A 66 9.05 3.94 11.03
N ILE A 67 7.82 3.83 10.53
CA ILE A 67 6.73 4.78 10.79
C ILE A 67 6.19 4.52 12.19
N ALA A 68 6.09 5.57 13.01
CA ALA A 68 5.49 5.49 14.33
C ALA A 68 3.95 5.33 14.24
N GLY A 69 3.36 4.56 15.14
CA GLY A 69 1.91 4.37 15.26
C GLY A 69 1.44 2.96 14.91
N ALA A 70 0.13 2.79 14.76
CA ALA A 70 -0.51 1.52 14.50
C ALA A 70 -0.60 1.22 12.99
N SER A 71 -0.31 -0.02 12.60
CA SER A 71 -0.55 -0.52 11.25
C SER A 71 -2.04 -0.66 10.93
N MET A 72 -2.38 -0.80 9.65
CA MET A 72 -3.76 -1.00 9.20
C MET A 72 -4.41 -2.23 9.88
N SER A 73 -3.68 -3.34 10.04
CA SER A 73 -4.19 -4.55 10.72
C SER A 73 -4.54 -4.29 12.18
N GLU A 74 -3.72 -3.52 12.90
CA GLU A 74 -3.97 -3.19 14.31
C GLU A 74 -5.23 -2.32 14.45
N LEU A 75 -5.46 -1.40 13.51
CA LEU A 75 -6.66 -0.56 13.48
C LEU A 75 -7.91 -1.36 13.17
N VAL A 76 -7.82 -2.27 12.20
CA VAL A 76 -8.92 -3.16 11.82
C VAL A 76 -9.27 -4.09 12.98
N ALA A 77 -8.28 -4.69 13.64
CA ALA A 77 -8.50 -5.55 14.79
C ALA A 77 -9.20 -4.84 15.97
N ARG A 78 -8.94 -3.54 16.15
CA ARG A 78 -9.57 -2.71 17.18
C ARG A 78 -11.02 -2.33 16.85
N SER A 79 -11.30 -2.07 15.58
CA SER A 79 -12.56 -1.45 15.14
C SER A 79 -13.63 -2.45 14.69
N THR A 80 -13.22 -3.53 14.02
CA THR A 80 -14.14 -4.51 13.44
C THR A 80 -13.56 -5.91 13.58
N PRO A 81 -13.84 -6.61 14.69
CA PRO A 81 -13.37 -7.99 14.88
C PRO A 81 -14.01 -8.98 13.90
N ASP A 82 -15.15 -8.64 13.26
CA ASP A 82 -15.78 -9.45 12.22
C ASP A 82 -16.11 -8.64 10.96
N ILE A 83 -15.26 -8.80 9.94
CA ILE A 83 -15.41 -8.19 8.61
C ILE A 83 -16.43 -8.98 7.76
N CYS A 84 -16.85 -10.17 8.21
CA CYS A 84 -17.82 -10.96 7.47
C CYS A 84 -19.13 -10.18 7.30
N HIS A 85 -19.66 -10.28 6.10
CA HIS A 85 -20.97 -9.74 5.75
C HIS A 85 -21.82 -10.86 5.16
N LYS A 86 -23.15 -10.71 5.23
CA LYS A 86 -24.05 -11.65 4.58
C LYS A 86 -23.79 -11.67 3.06
N PRO A 87 -24.02 -12.80 2.36
CA PRO A 87 -23.94 -12.80 0.90
C PRO A 87 -25.04 -11.91 0.28
N GLY A 88 -24.81 -11.43 -0.94
CA GLY A 88 -25.74 -10.59 -1.70
C GLY A 88 -25.45 -9.09 -1.62
N LEU A 89 -26.08 -8.31 -2.50
CA LEU A 89 -25.78 -6.88 -2.71
C LEU A 89 -25.84 -6.05 -1.41
N ALA A 90 -26.88 -6.26 -0.59
CA ALA A 90 -27.04 -5.56 0.68
C ALA A 90 -25.90 -5.88 1.67
N GLY A 91 -25.46 -7.14 1.72
CA GLY A 91 -24.34 -7.54 2.55
C GLY A 91 -23.00 -7.05 2.02
N SER A 92 -22.78 -7.04 0.70
CA SER A 92 -21.58 -6.43 0.10
C SER A 92 -21.47 -4.94 0.42
N ILE A 93 -22.60 -4.19 0.36
CA ILE A 93 -22.62 -2.77 0.74
C ILE A 93 -22.28 -2.59 2.23
N ASP A 94 -22.83 -3.45 3.10
CA ASP A 94 -22.52 -3.46 4.54
C ASP A 94 -21.02 -3.76 4.79
N GLY A 95 -20.48 -4.76 4.09
CA GLY A 95 -19.06 -5.09 4.09
C GLY A 95 -18.16 -3.94 3.69
N CYS A 96 -18.47 -3.25 2.58
CA CYS A 96 -17.72 -2.07 2.14
C CYS A 96 -17.73 -0.96 3.20
N LYS A 97 -18.87 -0.74 3.87
CA LYS A 97 -18.96 0.26 4.96
C LYS A 97 -18.08 -0.14 6.14
N LYS A 98 -18.12 -1.40 6.57
CA LYS A 98 -17.28 -1.92 7.66
C LYS A 98 -15.79 -1.75 7.34
N ILE A 99 -15.36 -2.11 6.12
CA ILE A 99 -13.97 -1.96 5.69
C ILE A 99 -13.54 -0.49 5.75
N ASN A 100 -14.33 0.43 5.21
CA ASN A 100 -14.01 1.86 5.22
C ASN A 100 -13.86 2.40 6.65
N VAL A 101 -14.78 2.04 7.56
CA VAL A 101 -14.69 2.45 8.97
C VAL A 101 -13.43 1.87 9.62
N SER A 102 -13.07 0.63 9.28
CA SER A 102 -11.98 -0.08 9.94
C SER A 102 -10.59 0.39 9.53
N VAL A 103 -10.40 0.61 8.22
CA VAL A 103 -9.12 1.08 7.67
C VAL A 103 -8.84 2.54 8.05
N LEU A 104 -9.90 3.31 8.36
CA LEU A 104 -9.82 4.71 8.78
C LEU A 104 -10.00 4.89 10.30
N ALA A 105 -9.92 3.83 11.10
CA ALA A 105 -10.19 3.86 12.54
C ALA A 105 -9.08 4.49 13.39
N TRP A 106 -8.41 5.53 12.87
CA TRP A 106 -7.39 6.31 13.55
C TRP A 106 -8.02 7.33 14.50
N THR A 107 -7.44 7.52 15.68
CA THR A 107 -7.72 8.76 16.44
C THR A 107 -6.98 9.94 15.78
N PRO A 108 -7.45 11.18 15.97
CA PRO A 108 -6.75 12.37 15.46
C PRO A 108 -5.28 12.45 15.91
N GLU A 109 -5.00 12.07 17.15
CA GLU A 109 -3.65 12.10 17.73
C GLU A 109 -2.75 11.03 17.11
N GLU A 110 -3.26 9.81 16.96
CA GLU A 110 -2.53 8.72 16.30
C GLU A 110 -2.23 9.07 14.83
N TYR A 111 -3.22 9.61 14.12
CA TYR A 111 -3.05 10.05 12.74
C TYR A 111 -1.95 11.11 12.62
N LEU A 112 -2.01 12.16 13.45
CA LEU A 112 -1.01 13.24 13.43
C LEU A 112 0.38 12.75 13.81
N GLN A 113 0.49 11.79 14.73
CA GLN A 113 1.76 11.19 15.10
C GLN A 113 2.40 10.45 13.91
N SER A 114 1.64 9.54 13.27
CA SER A 114 2.12 8.78 12.11
C SER A 114 2.41 9.67 10.91
N TYR A 115 1.56 10.68 10.67
CA TYR A 115 1.77 11.70 9.63
C TYR A 115 3.08 12.47 9.86
N ARG A 116 3.33 12.96 11.08
CA ARG A 116 4.59 13.64 11.43
C ARG A 116 5.78 12.71 11.27
N SER A 117 5.66 11.44 11.66
CA SER A 117 6.72 10.45 11.45
C SER A 117 7.08 10.31 9.97
N CYS A 118 6.08 10.29 9.08
CA CYS A 118 6.32 10.27 7.63
C CYS A 118 7.00 11.54 7.13
N LEU A 119 6.60 12.71 7.63
CA LEU A 119 7.24 13.99 7.27
C LEU A 119 8.72 14.00 7.64
N GLU A 120 9.08 13.54 8.84
CA GLU A 120 10.46 13.51 9.28
C GLU A 120 11.31 12.53 8.45
N ILE A 121 10.76 11.36 8.10
CA ILE A 121 11.42 10.43 7.18
C ILE A 121 11.64 11.07 5.80
N LEU A 122 10.61 11.70 5.23
CA LEU A 122 10.70 12.36 3.92
C LEU A 122 11.74 13.48 3.89
N LYS A 123 11.80 14.29 4.95
CA LYS A 123 12.80 15.36 5.09
C LYS A 123 14.22 14.83 5.29
N ALA A 124 14.38 13.73 6.02
CA ALA A 124 15.68 13.13 6.29
C ALA A 124 16.24 12.40 5.07
N VAL A 125 15.40 11.68 4.32
CA VAL A 125 15.81 10.90 3.14
C VAL A 125 16.00 11.77 1.90
N GLN A 126 15.21 12.84 1.73
CA GLN A 126 15.21 13.71 0.54
C GLN A 126 15.19 12.93 -0.79
N PRO A 127 14.21 12.02 -0.99
CA PRO A 127 14.21 11.15 -2.15
C PRO A 127 13.96 11.91 -3.46
N ALA A 128 14.55 11.42 -4.55
CA ALA A 128 14.29 11.95 -5.89
C ALA A 128 12.85 11.65 -6.36
N VAL A 129 12.29 10.53 -5.88
CA VAL A 129 10.90 10.12 -6.12
C VAL A 129 10.38 9.29 -4.95
N VAL A 130 9.10 9.48 -4.63
CA VAL A 130 8.36 8.72 -3.62
C VAL A 130 7.40 7.77 -4.32
N VAL A 131 7.57 6.48 -4.11
CA VAL A 131 6.64 5.44 -4.57
C VAL A 131 5.72 5.08 -3.40
N VAL A 132 4.41 5.23 -3.56
CA VAL A 132 3.46 5.11 -2.44
C VAL A 132 2.30 4.18 -2.75
N ASP A 133 1.99 3.32 -1.79
CA ASP A 133 0.73 2.61 -1.67
C ASP A 133 -0.38 3.63 -1.31
N PRO A 134 -1.42 3.79 -2.15
CA PRO A 134 -2.46 4.78 -1.89
C PRO A 134 -3.31 4.49 -0.65
N LEU A 135 -3.30 3.27 -0.08
CA LEU A 135 -3.95 2.99 1.21
C LEU A 135 -3.16 3.52 2.41
N LEU A 136 -1.88 3.86 2.25
CA LEU A 136 -1.12 4.56 3.29
C LEU A 136 -1.37 6.08 3.18
N HIS A 137 -2.60 6.52 3.46
CA HIS A 137 -3.04 7.90 3.27
C HIS A 137 -2.14 8.93 3.95
N LEU A 138 -1.72 8.66 5.19
CA LEU A 138 -0.81 9.52 5.96
C LEU A 138 0.54 9.74 5.26
N GLY A 139 1.07 8.73 4.56
CA GLY A 139 2.33 8.83 3.82
C GLY A 139 2.16 9.61 2.52
N LEU A 140 1.04 9.36 1.82
CA LEU A 140 0.68 10.08 0.60
C LEU A 140 0.43 11.57 0.87
N ASP A 141 -0.30 11.89 1.93
CA ASP A 141 -0.58 13.27 2.33
C ASP A 141 0.70 14.00 2.76
N ALA A 142 1.59 13.32 3.50
CA ALA A 142 2.88 13.88 3.89
C ALA A 142 3.73 14.21 2.65
N ALA A 143 3.82 13.28 1.69
CA ALA A 143 4.55 13.49 0.44
C ALA A 143 3.97 14.64 -0.40
N ARG A 144 2.63 14.75 -0.48
CA ARG A 144 1.95 15.85 -1.17
C ARG A 144 2.21 17.20 -0.51
N SER A 145 2.19 17.25 0.82
CA SER A 145 2.42 18.49 1.57
C SER A 145 3.83 19.07 1.33
N LEU A 146 4.81 18.19 1.09
CA LEU A 146 6.19 18.55 0.76
C LEU A 146 6.43 18.69 -0.75
N GLN A 147 5.38 18.60 -1.57
CA GLN A 147 5.44 18.73 -3.04
C GLN A 147 6.43 17.75 -3.69
N MET A 148 6.54 16.54 -3.13
CA MET A 148 7.42 15.50 -3.66
C MET A 148 6.95 14.99 -5.02
N LYS A 149 7.86 14.44 -5.82
CA LYS A 149 7.50 13.66 -7.01
C LYS A 149 6.95 12.32 -6.57
N ILE A 150 5.68 12.05 -6.89
CA ILE A 150 4.96 10.88 -6.39
C ILE A 150 4.62 9.93 -7.54
N VAL A 151 4.89 8.64 -7.31
CA VAL A 151 4.43 7.52 -8.14
C VAL A 151 3.49 6.67 -7.30
N ILE A 152 2.27 6.45 -7.78
CA ILE A 152 1.32 5.54 -7.13
C ILE A 152 1.61 4.13 -7.59
N LEU A 153 1.88 3.23 -6.65
CA LEU A 153 1.99 1.80 -6.91
C LEU A 153 0.96 1.06 -6.07
N TRP A 154 -0.02 0.45 -6.73
CA TRP A 154 -1.17 -0.16 -6.08
C TRP A 154 -1.39 -1.59 -6.60
N PRO A 155 -1.62 -2.60 -5.74
CA PRO A 155 -1.75 -4.00 -6.17
C PRO A 155 -3.17 -4.32 -6.65
N VAL A 156 -3.82 -3.38 -7.34
CA VAL A 156 -5.13 -3.60 -7.94
C VAL A 156 -5.06 -3.41 -9.46
N PRO A 157 -5.88 -4.13 -10.23
CA PRO A 157 -5.97 -3.91 -11.67
C PRO A 157 -6.39 -2.46 -12.00
N LEU A 158 -5.87 -1.92 -13.10
CA LEU A 158 -6.16 -0.55 -13.55
C LEU A 158 -7.67 -0.24 -13.62
N LYS A 159 -8.50 -1.22 -14.00
CA LYS A 159 -9.97 -1.07 -14.09
C LYS A 159 -10.59 -0.59 -12.77
N ASP A 160 -10.01 -0.97 -11.63
CA ASP A 160 -10.53 -0.64 -10.30
C ASP A 160 -10.09 0.76 -9.87
N VAL A 161 -9.00 1.28 -10.43
CA VAL A 161 -8.53 2.66 -10.25
C VAL A 161 -9.36 3.64 -11.06
N VAL A 162 -9.67 3.29 -12.31
CA VAL A 162 -10.35 4.19 -13.25
C VAL A 162 -11.86 4.12 -13.19
N ILE A 163 -12.42 3.36 -12.24
CA ILE A 163 -13.86 3.10 -12.15
C ILE A 163 -14.70 4.38 -12.12
N MET A 164 -14.23 5.40 -11.41
CA MET A 164 -14.93 6.68 -11.24
C MET A 164 -14.80 7.64 -12.43
N ILE A 165 -13.87 7.37 -13.35
CA ILE A 165 -13.58 8.25 -14.51
C ILE A 165 -14.05 7.65 -15.84
N GLN A 166 -14.61 6.43 -15.83
CA GLN A 166 -15.09 5.79 -17.06
C GLN A 166 -16.31 6.54 -17.63
N PRO A 167 -16.25 7.02 -18.89
CA PRO A 167 -17.37 7.71 -19.48
C PRO A 167 -18.57 6.77 -19.66
N LYS A 168 -19.76 7.36 -19.54
CA LYS A 168 -21.05 6.73 -19.82
C LYS A 168 -21.41 5.53 -18.93
N LEU A 169 -20.84 5.35 -17.74
CA LEU A 169 -21.03 4.13 -16.93
C LEU A 169 -20.44 2.86 -17.57
N GLY A 170 -19.42 3.00 -18.41
CA GLY A 170 -18.77 1.89 -19.12
C GLY A 170 -18.35 0.71 -18.23
N ILE A 171 -18.18 0.93 -16.94
CA ILE A 171 -17.93 -0.12 -15.95
C ILE A 171 -19.02 -1.20 -15.90
N LEU A 172 -20.30 -0.84 -16.07
CA LEU A 172 -21.42 -1.81 -15.89
C LEU A 172 -21.46 -2.90 -16.96
N TRP A 173 -20.80 -2.69 -18.11
CA TRP A 173 -20.85 -3.60 -19.25
C TRP A 173 -19.49 -3.91 -19.89
N LYS A 174 -18.41 -3.21 -19.53
CA LYS A 174 -17.04 -3.54 -20.00
C LYS A 174 -16.27 -4.41 -19.02
N TYR A 175 -16.63 -4.40 -17.74
CA TYR A 175 -15.88 -5.11 -16.70
C TYR A 175 -16.84 -5.79 -15.71
N PRO A 176 -16.55 -7.01 -15.26
CA PRO A 176 -17.31 -7.63 -14.18
C PRO A 176 -17.14 -6.82 -12.88
N LEU A 177 -18.22 -6.64 -12.13
CA LEU A 177 -18.22 -5.97 -10.84
C LEU A 177 -17.31 -6.70 -9.84
N CYS A 178 -16.53 -5.94 -9.05
CA CYS A 178 -15.82 -6.50 -7.90
C CYS A 178 -16.81 -7.23 -6.99
N ALA A 179 -16.47 -8.47 -6.63
CA ALA A 179 -17.27 -9.45 -5.86
C ALA A 179 -18.25 -10.38 -6.60
N THR A 180 -18.27 -10.45 -7.94
CA THR A 180 -19.07 -11.48 -8.64
C THR A 180 -18.40 -12.85 -8.76
N SER A 181 -17.17 -13.03 -8.29
CA SER A 181 -16.49 -14.34 -8.28
C SER A 181 -16.88 -15.21 -7.08
N LEU A 182 -18.18 -15.41 -6.85
CA LEU A 182 -18.69 -16.45 -5.94
C LEU A 182 -19.99 -17.07 -6.49
N LEU A 183 -20.06 -17.37 -7.78
CA LEU A 183 -21.07 -18.27 -8.34
C LEU A 183 -20.50 -19.00 -9.56
N ASN A 184 -19.71 -20.04 -9.29
CA ASN A 184 -19.66 -21.21 -10.17
C ASN A 184 -19.13 -22.40 -9.38
N ASN A 185 -20.05 -23.07 -8.69
CA ASN A 185 -19.89 -24.49 -8.41
C ASN A 185 -20.99 -25.18 -9.22
N PRO A 186 -20.74 -25.56 -10.49
CA PRO A 186 -21.66 -26.43 -11.19
C PRO A 186 -21.64 -27.76 -10.46
N LYS A 187 -22.81 -28.17 -9.96
CA LYS A 187 -23.04 -29.53 -9.49
C LYS A 187 -22.55 -30.50 -10.57
N GLU A 188 -21.50 -31.26 -10.30
CA GLU A 188 -21.24 -32.49 -11.03
C GLU A 188 -22.27 -33.51 -10.56
N SER A 189 -23.33 -33.65 -11.36
CA SER A 189 -24.18 -34.84 -11.36
C SER A 189 -23.63 -35.80 -12.41
N SER A 190 -23.05 -36.91 -11.97
CA SER A 190 -23.13 -38.24 -12.59
C SER A 190 -22.72 -39.28 -11.56
#